data_AF-A0A9K3DQQ8-F1
#
_entry.id   AF-A0A9K3DQQ8-F1
#
_cell.length_a   1.000
_cell.length_b   1.000
_cell.length_c   1.000
_cell.angle_alpha   90.00
_cell.angle_beta   90.00
_cell.angle_gamma   90.00
#
_symmetry.space_group_name_H-M   'P 1'
#
loop_
_entity.id
_entity.type
_entity.pdbx_description
1 polymer ?
#
loop_
_entity_poly.entity_id
_entity_poly.type
_entity_poly.pdbx_seq_one_letter_code
_entity_poly.pdbx_strand_id
1 'polypeptide(L)' 'MMTVKHYGRGSGSGATTLGKPFAHPATVGLRDKVYELLRQNATRFLLDDVYRNPGPLQFEGPGADSKAVKAFVW' A
#
# COMPACT_ATOMS: atom_id res chain seq x y z
N MET A 1 -14.37 -24.83 -32.13
CA MET A 1 -15.23 -23.67 -31.80
C MET A 1 -15.37 -23.62 -30.28
N MET A 2 -14.79 -22.61 -29.62
CA MET A 2 -14.82 -22.50 -28.14
C MET A 2 -15.97 -21.61 -27.71
N THR A 3 -16.83 -22.10 -26.83
CA THR A 3 -17.98 -21.37 -26.28
C THR A 3 -17.53 -20.43 -25.18
N VAL A 4 -17.59 -19.12 -25.43
CA VAL A 4 -17.33 -18.09 -24.42
C VAL A 4 -18.57 -17.98 -23.52
N LYS A 5 -18.38 -18.13 -22.20
CA LYS A 5 -19.48 -17.97 -21.23
C LYS A 5 -19.78 -16.49 -21.06
N HIS A 6 -20.91 -16.03 -21.59
CA HIS A 6 -21.44 -14.71 -21.36
C HIS A 6 -22.09 -14.65 -19.98
N TYR A 7 -21.51 -13.91 -19.04
CA TYR A 7 -22.19 -13.54 -17.80
C TYR A 7 -23.26 -12.50 -18.16
N GLY A 8 -24.51 -12.95 -18.23
CA GLY A 8 -25.65 -12.12 -18.60
C GLY A 8 -25.81 -10.91 -17.67
N ARG A 9 -26.01 -9.73 -18.25
CA ARG A 9 -26.68 -8.61 -17.58
C ARG A 9 -28.13 -9.02 -17.34
N GLY A 10 -28.42 -9.51 -16.14
CA GLY A 10 -29.78 -9.77 -15.70
C GLY A 10 -30.54 -8.47 -15.50
N SER A 11 -31.40 -8.11 -16.46
CA SER A 11 -32.58 -7.29 -16.21
C SER A 11 -33.68 -8.23 -15.73
N GLY A 12 -33.69 -8.55 -14.44
CA GLY A 12 -34.65 -9.45 -13.82
C GLY A 12 -34.80 -9.11 -12.34
N SER A 13 -36.00 -8.68 -11.96
CA SER A 13 -36.42 -8.44 -10.58
C SER A 13 -36.23 -9.74 -9.77
N GLY A 14 -35.20 -9.80 -8.92
CA GLY A 14 -34.87 -11.01 -8.14
C GLY A 14 -33.38 -11.37 -8.03
N ALA A 15 -32.47 -10.61 -8.64
CA ALA A 15 -31.05 -10.74 -8.32
C ALA A 15 -30.78 -10.04 -6.99
N THR A 16 -30.61 -10.81 -5.91
CA THR A 16 -29.93 -10.32 -4.70
C THR A 16 -28.69 -9.58 -5.15
N THR A 17 -28.49 -8.35 -4.67
CA THR A 17 -27.23 -7.62 -4.86
C THR A 17 -26.15 -8.33 -4.06
N LEU A 18 -25.74 -9.52 -4.51
CA LEU A 18 -24.55 -10.19 -4.06
C LEU A 18 -23.45 -9.15 -4.21
N GLY A 19 -22.91 -8.73 -3.06
CA GLY A 19 -22.21 -7.45 -2.91
C GLY A 19 -21.24 -7.17 -4.04
N LYS A 20 -21.24 -5.93 -4.52
CA LYS A 20 -20.30 -5.48 -5.55
C LYS A 20 -18.88 -5.89 -5.15
N PRO A 21 -18.05 -6.41 -6.06
CA PRO A 21 -16.68 -6.75 -5.73
C PRO A 21 -15.99 -5.54 -5.10
N PHE A 22 -15.44 -5.74 -3.91
CA PHE A 22 -14.87 -4.68 -3.10
C PHE A 22 -13.47 -5.10 -2.65
N ALA A 23 -12.48 -4.28 -3.00
CA ALA A 23 -11.12 -4.42 -2.50
C ALA A 23 -10.98 -3.61 -1.21
N HIS A 24 -10.70 -4.29 -0.10
CA HIS A 24 -10.47 -3.62 1.18
C HIS A 24 -9.13 -2.86 1.16
N PRO A 25 -9.07 -1.63 1.67
CA PRO A 25 -7.81 -0.92 1.85
C PRO A 25 -6.85 -1.71 2.76
N ALA A 26 -5.58 -1.80 2.36
CA ALA A 26 -4.55 -2.38 3.21
C ALA A 26 -4.11 -1.35 4.27
N THR A 27 -4.57 -1.54 5.50
CA THR A 27 -4.21 -0.68 6.64
C THR A 27 -2.79 -0.99 7.14
N VAL A 28 -2.22 -0.06 7.92
CA VAL A 28 -0.90 -0.25 8.54
C VAL A 28 -1.02 -1.28 9.66
N GLY A 29 -0.23 -2.36 9.60
CA GLY A 29 -0.14 -3.32 10.69
C GLY A 29 0.70 -2.76 11.84
N LEU A 30 0.10 -2.64 13.03
CA LEU A 30 0.79 -2.13 14.23
C LEU A 30 1.82 -3.13 14.82
N ARG A 31 1.90 -4.32 14.24
CA ARG A 31 2.89 -5.36 14.56
C ARG A 31 3.90 -5.57 13.43
N ASP A 32 3.80 -4.80 12.35
CA ASP A 32 4.69 -4.91 11.22
C ASP A 32 6.03 -4.22 11.54
N LYS A 33 7.11 -4.77 11.00
CA LYS A 33 8.48 -4.28 11.25
C LYS A 33 8.70 -2.80 10.95
N VAL A 34 7.98 -2.26 9.96
CA VAL A 34 8.05 -0.83 9.62
C VAL A 34 7.46 0.04 10.72
N TYR A 35 6.34 -0.38 11.32
CA TYR A 35 5.74 0.32 12.44
C TYR A 35 6.58 0.15 13.72
N GLU A 36 7.16 -1.03 13.90
CA GLU A 36 8.09 -1.28 15.00
C GLU A 36 9.33 -0.37 14.91
N LEU A 37 9.94 -0.23 13.73
CA LEU A 37 11.07 0.67 13.50
C LEU A 37 10.71 2.13 13.81
N LEU A 38 9.52 2.58 13.41
CA LEU A 38 9.02 3.91 13.79
C LEU A 38 8.92 4.03 15.31
N ARG A 39 8.33 3.05 15.99
CA ARG A 39 8.14 3.06 17.45
C ARG A 39 9.46 3.10 18.21
N GLN A 40 10.48 2.38 17.75
CA GLN A 40 11.82 2.37 18.34
C GLN A 40 12.48 3.76 18.30
N ASN A 41 12.18 4.58 17.28
CA ASN A 41 12.79 5.89 17.07
C ASN A 41 11.89 7.07 17.50
N ALA A 42 10.62 6.83 17.80
CA ALA A 42 9.62 7.88 18.03
C ALA A 42 10.00 8.86 19.15
N THR A 43 10.48 8.35 20.29
CA THR A 43 10.93 9.21 21.40
C THR A 43 12.08 10.12 21.00
N ARG A 44 13.01 9.59 20.19
CA ARG A 44 14.15 10.36 19.69
C ARG A 44 13.72 11.47 18.75
N PHE A 45 12.81 11.18 17.82
CA PHE A 45 12.24 12.19 16.91
C PHE A 45 11.44 13.28 17.64
N LEU A 46 10.93 12.99 18.84
CA LEU A 46 10.21 13.95 19.66
C LEU A 46 11.15 14.89 20.43
N LEU A 47 12.27 14.37 20.92
CA LEU A 47 13.16 15.10 21.85
C LEU A 47 14.39 15.72 21.18
N ASP A 48 14.86 15.11 20.09
CA ASP A 48 16.09 15.52 19.41
C ASP A 48 15.77 16.16 18.05
N ASP A 49 16.60 17.11 17.63
CA ASP A 49 16.53 17.75 16.31
C ASP A 49 17.05 16.84 15.18
N VAL A 50 16.36 15.72 14.94
CA VAL A 50 16.72 14.69 13.95
C VAL A 50 15.85 14.82 12.71
N TYR A 51 16.02 15.91 11.98
CA TYR A 51 15.32 16.15 10.73
C TYR A 51 16.05 15.53 9.53
N ARG A 52 15.28 14.99 8.57
CA ARG A 52 15.80 14.52 7.28
C ARG A 52 15.30 15.44 6.18
N ASN A 53 16.22 15.88 5.31
CA ASN A 53 15.91 16.67 4.12
C ASN A 53 16.27 15.83 2.87
N PRO A 54 15.40 14.91 2.43
CA PRO A 54 15.65 14.13 1.23
C PRO A 54 15.72 15.06 0.01
N GLY A 55 16.59 14.74 -0.94
CA GLY A 55 16.65 15.45 -2.22
C GLY A 55 15.42 15.17 -3.10
N PRO A 56 15.32 15.85 -4.25
CA PRO A 56 14.28 15.58 -5.25
C PRO A 56 14.33 14.13 -5.75
N LEU A 57 13.21 13.64 -6.30
CA LEU A 57 13.17 12.36 -7.00
C LEU A 57 14.17 12.37 -8.17
N GLN A 58 15.00 11.33 -8.24
CA GLN A 58 15.98 11.16 -9.30
C GLN A 58 15.52 10.10 -10.29
N PHE A 59 15.78 10.36 -11.57
CA PHE A 59 15.51 9.41 -12.66
C PHE A 59 16.78 8.80 -13.25
N GLU A 60 17.94 9.42 -12.99
CA GLU A 60 19.25 8.96 -13.43
C GLU A 60 20.28 9.19 -12.32
N GLY A 61 21.37 8.41 -12.35
CA GLY A 61 22.48 8.52 -11.41
C GLY A 61 22.27 7.82 -10.06
N PRO A 62 23.20 8.02 -9.10
CA PRO A 62 23.18 7.34 -7.80
C PRO A 62 22.00 7.79 -6.93
N GLY A 63 20.92 7.01 -6.96
CA GLY A 63 19.68 7.30 -6.22
C GLY A 63 18.40 7.06 -7.02
N ALA A 64 18.52 6.87 -8.35
CA ALA A 64 17.38 6.57 -9.23
C ALA A 64 16.61 5.30 -8.80
N ASP A 65 17.32 4.27 -8.33
CA ASP A 65 16.72 3.01 -7.86
C ASP A 65 16.41 3.00 -6.35
N SER A 66 16.43 4.16 -5.70
CA SER A 66 16.10 4.25 -4.28
C SER A 66 14.63 3.85 -4.03
N LYS A 67 14.42 3.00 -3.03
CA LYS A 67 13.08 2.49 -2.67
C LYS A 67 12.60 3.15 -1.38
N ALA A 68 11.29 3.10 -1.15
CA ALA A 68 10.71 3.51 0.12
C ALA A 68 11.14 2.55 1.25
N VAL A 69 11.29 3.05 2.48
CA VAL A 69 11.69 2.25 3.65
C VAL A 69 10.85 0.99 3.85
N LYS A 70 9.54 1.11 3.63
CA LYS A 70 8.62 -0.02 3.70
C LYS A 70 8.99 -1.18 2.76
N ALA A 71 9.61 -0.91 1.61
CA ALA A 71 9.88 -1.93 0.60
C ALA A 71 11.12 -2.79 0.88
N PHE A 72 11.98 -2.39 1.83
CA PHE A 72 13.22 -3.11 2.15
C PHE A 72 13.30 -3.60 3.59
N VAL A 73 12.37 -3.20 4.46
CA VAL A 73 12.23 -3.75 5.81
C VAL A 73 11.35 -5.01 5.72
N TRP A 74 12.01 -6.18 5.57
CA TRP A 74 11.40 -7.52 5.55
C TRP A 74 11.48 -8.22 6.88
#